data_AF-A0A2M9IS85-F1
#
_entry.id   AF-A0A2M9IS85-F1
#
_cell.length_a   1.000
_cell.length_b   1.000
_cell.length_c   1.000
_cell.angle_alpha   90.00
_cell.angle_beta   90.00
_cell.angle_gamma   90.00
#
_symmetry.space_group_name_H-M   'P 1'
#
loop_
_entity.id
_entity.type
_entity.pdbx_description
1 polymer ?
#
loop_
_entity_poly.entity_id
_entity_poly.type
_entity_poly.pdbx_seq_one_letter_code
_entity_poly.pdbx_strand_id
1 'polypeptide(L)'
;MTGPPTAAQRRVIDAADPVTGRLRGTEAQLAALVKRGLAFRHPRPPHDHFLTPAGHRIREEEEAEEEKSPPAGEAAAGTGVFSARVGGEEEPYDGPARMREVHSAWQGLLELRRMTNPDGAVERPCGWERAHLVRAAALALEAAGQRPAGPDADGYRVRATPQPEAVAVYGPDGAALRACAAALDRAGWQAGEYTEPRTRARYLLASPRRV
;
A
#
# COMPACT_ATOMS: atom_id res chain seq x y z
N MET A 1 31.22 -22.10 -2.78
CA MET A 1 29.78 -22.21 -2.48
C MET A 1 29.48 -21.28 -1.33
N THR A 2 28.61 -20.30 -1.54
CA THR A 2 28.30 -19.28 -0.53
C THR A 2 27.22 -19.85 0.39
N GLY A 3 27.58 -20.20 1.63
CA GLY A 3 26.63 -20.72 2.64
C GLY A 3 25.51 -19.72 2.96
N PRO A 4 24.47 -20.07 3.75
CA PRO A 4 23.30 -19.21 4.00
C PRO A 4 23.69 -17.81 4.53
N PRO A 5 22.87 -16.77 4.29
CA PRO A 5 23.13 -15.43 4.81
C PRO A 5 23.13 -15.45 6.35
N THR A 6 23.98 -14.62 6.95
CA THR A 6 23.99 -14.45 8.41
C THR A 6 22.71 -13.74 8.88
N ALA A 7 22.33 -13.91 10.16
CA ALA A 7 21.16 -13.23 10.73
C ALA A 7 21.20 -11.69 10.57
N ALA A 8 22.39 -11.09 10.66
CA ALA A 8 22.55 -9.65 10.45
C ALA A 8 22.34 -9.24 8.99
N GLN A 9 22.77 -10.06 8.03
CA GLN A 9 22.53 -9.85 6.61
C GLN A 9 21.05 -10.06 6.26
N ARG A 10 20.43 -11.04 6.92
CA ARG A 10 19.01 -11.36 6.75
C ARG A 10 18.13 -10.16 7.08
N ARG A 11 18.30 -9.59 8.30
CA ARG A 11 17.61 -8.37 8.71
C ARG A 11 17.74 -7.20 7.73
N VAL A 12 18.88 -7.06 7.05
CA VAL A 12 19.08 -6.00 6.04
C VAL A 12 18.33 -6.29 4.75
N ILE A 13 18.22 -7.57 4.36
CA ILE A 13 17.42 -8.03 3.22
C ILE A 13 15.92 -7.84 3.52
N ASP A 14 15.48 -8.20 4.71
CA ASP A 14 14.06 -8.13 5.10
C ASP A 14 13.60 -6.66 5.24
N ALA A 15 14.49 -5.79 5.74
CA ALA A 15 14.26 -4.36 5.83
C ALA A 15 14.43 -3.60 4.49
N ALA A 16 14.67 -4.30 3.37
CA ALA A 16 14.74 -3.67 2.06
C ALA A 16 13.40 -3.03 1.69
N ASP A 17 13.45 -1.92 0.95
CA ASP A 17 12.25 -1.28 0.42
C ASP A 17 11.38 -2.33 -0.30
N PRO A 18 10.11 -2.47 0.08
CA PRO A 18 9.27 -3.56 -0.40
C PRO A 18 9.02 -3.45 -1.90
N VAL A 19 8.92 -2.22 -2.43
CA VAL A 19 8.61 -1.96 -3.84
C VAL A 19 9.87 -1.94 -4.69
N THR A 20 10.90 -1.21 -4.28
CA THR A 20 12.10 -1.01 -5.10
C THR A 20 13.24 -1.97 -4.80
N GLY A 21 13.16 -2.72 -3.69
CA GLY A 21 14.27 -3.56 -3.21
C GLY A 21 15.48 -2.76 -2.72
N ARG A 22 15.33 -1.46 -2.43
CA ARG A 22 16.44 -0.60 -2.00
C ARG A 22 16.85 -0.94 -0.57
N LEU A 23 18.14 -1.14 -0.37
CA LEU A 23 18.72 -1.49 0.92
C LEU A 23 19.16 -0.25 1.69
N ARG A 24 19.03 -0.32 3.02
CA ARG A 24 19.58 0.66 3.96
C ARG A 24 20.43 -0.09 5.00
N GLY A 25 21.59 0.45 5.36
CA GLY A 25 22.49 -0.17 6.32
C GLY A 25 23.87 0.46 6.32
N THR A 26 24.77 -0.06 7.15
CA THR A 26 26.18 0.35 7.15
C THR A 26 26.87 -0.08 5.86
N GLU A 27 27.88 0.67 5.42
CA GLU A 27 28.64 0.34 4.21
C GLU A 27 29.22 -1.09 4.24
N ALA A 28 29.67 -1.55 5.41
CA ALA A 28 30.17 -2.90 5.60
C ALA A 28 29.10 -3.99 5.38
N GLN A 29 27.88 -3.77 5.88
CA GLN A 29 26.75 -4.69 5.65
C GLN A 29 26.38 -4.76 4.17
N LEU A 30 26.30 -3.60 3.50
CA LEU A 30 25.94 -3.50 2.09
C LEU A 30 27.02 -4.13 1.19
N ALA A 31 28.30 -3.84 1.44
CA ALA A 31 29.43 -4.43 0.72
C ALA A 31 29.48 -5.96 0.89
N ALA A 32 29.16 -6.48 2.08
CA ALA A 32 29.09 -7.91 2.33
C ALA A 32 27.98 -8.59 1.52
N LEU A 33 26.82 -7.94 1.36
CA LEU A 33 25.72 -8.44 0.51
C LEU A 33 26.11 -8.40 -0.98
N VAL A 34 26.79 -7.34 -1.44
CA VAL A 34 27.30 -7.24 -2.81
C VAL A 34 28.32 -8.33 -3.11
N LYS A 35 29.27 -8.58 -2.20
CA LYS A 35 30.27 -9.65 -2.34
C LYS A 35 29.63 -11.04 -2.49
N ARG A 36 28.44 -11.24 -1.92
CA ARG A 36 27.66 -12.47 -2.01
C ARG A 36 26.72 -12.53 -3.21
N GLY A 37 26.66 -11.48 -4.03
CA GLY A 37 25.76 -11.38 -5.18
C GLY A 37 24.28 -11.21 -4.82
N LEU A 38 23.97 -10.87 -3.55
CA LEU A 38 22.60 -10.66 -3.06
C LEU A 38 22.14 -9.22 -3.23
N ALA A 39 23.09 -8.29 -3.39
CA ALA A 39 22.84 -6.89 -3.67
C ALA A 39 23.76 -6.41 -4.79
N PHE A 40 23.39 -5.30 -5.42
CA PHE A 40 24.27 -4.55 -6.31
C PHE A 40 24.25 -3.06 -5.95
N ARG A 41 25.35 -2.37 -6.27
CA ARG A 41 25.47 -0.91 -6.10
C ARG A 41 25.10 -0.24 -7.42
N HIS A 42 24.19 0.73 -7.36
CA HIS A 42 23.75 1.44 -8.54
C HIS A 42 24.88 2.33 -9.09
N PRO A 43 25.11 2.35 -10.42
CA PRO A 43 26.25 3.07 -11.00
C PRO A 43 26.09 4.60 -10.93
N ARG A 44 24.85 5.12 -10.86
CA ARG A 44 24.61 6.56 -10.72
C ARG A 44 24.62 7.01 -9.25
N PRO A 45 25.19 8.20 -8.93
CA PRO A 45 25.00 8.85 -7.64
C PRO A 45 23.50 8.92 -7.26
N PRO A 46 23.14 8.72 -5.99
CA PRO A 46 24.00 8.62 -4.80
C PRO A 46 24.62 7.23 -4.57
N HIS A 47 24.58 6.32 -5.56
CA HIS A 47 25.09 4.95 -5.48
C HIS A 47 24.41 4.08 -4.42
N ASP A 48 23.08 4.16 -4.41
CA ASP A 48 22.25 3.31 -3.58
C ASP A 48 22.45 1.82 -3.89
N HIS A 49 22.16 0.99 -2.89
CA HIS A 49 22.24 -0.46 -3.00
C HIS A 49 20.85 -1.05 -3.15
N PHE A 50 20.72 -2.05 -4.00
CA PHE A 50 19.45 -2.72 -4.29
C PHE A 50 19.64 -4.23 -4.26
N LEU A 51 18.57 -4.96 -3.91
CA LEU A 51 18.55 -6.41 -4.00
C LEU A 51 18.73 -6.87 -5.45
N THR A 52 19.43 -7.98 -5.63
CA THR A 52 19.45 -8.73 -6.90
C THR A 52 18.27 -9.70 -6.93
N PRO A 53 17.95 -10.34 -8.07
CA PRO A 53 16.96 -11.42 -8.11
C PRO A 53 17.26 -12.57 -7.14
N ALA A 54 18.54 -12.82 -6.81
CA ALA A 54 18.90 -13.79 -5.77
C ALA A 54 18.58 -13.29 -4.36
N GLY A 55 18.80 -12.00 -4.07
CA GLY A 55 18.40 -11.39 -2.81
C GLY A 55 16.88 -11.36 -2.62
N HIS A 56 16.12 -11.11 -3.69
CA HIS A 56 14.66 -11.16 -3.66
C HIS A 56 14.13 -12.55 -3.33
N ARG A 57 14.65 -13.60 -3.98
CA ARG A 57 14.25 -14.99 -3.68
C ARG A 57 14.48 -15.38 -2.21
N ILE A 58 15.63 -14.99 -1.66
CA ILE A 58 15.93 -15.24 -0.24
C ILE A 58 14.86 -14.59 0.65
N ARG A 59 14.47 -13.35 0.36
CA ARG A 59 13.43 -12.64 1.12
C ARG A 59 12.06 -13.32 1.01
N GLU A 60 11.65 -13.68 -0.21
CA GLU A 60 10.37 -14.33 -0.49
C GLU A 60 10.25 -15.74 0.12
N GLU A 61 11.37 -16.48 0.22
CA GLU A 61 11.40 -17.80 0.83
C GLU A 61 11.08 -17.78 2.34
N GLU A 62 11.42 -16.72 3.09
CA GLU A 62 10.96 -16.59 4.49
C GLU A 62 9.51 -16.17 4.56
N GLU A 63 9.08 -15.19 3.77
CA GLU A 63 7.70 -14.72 3.79
C GLU A 63 6.75 -15.92 3.53
N ALA A 64 7.13 -16.82 2.62
CA ALA A 64 6.41 -18.07 2.35
C ALA A 64 6.56 -19.16 3.43
N GLU A 65 7.57 -19.10 4.31
CA GLU A 65 7.72 -19.98 5.48
C GLU A 65 6.97 -19.44 6.70
N GLU A 66 6.92 -18.11 6.87
CA GLU A 66 6.14 -17.40 7.89
C GLU A 66 4.63 -17.51 7.62
N GLU A 67 4.18 -17.37 6.36
CA GLU A 67 2.78 -17.61 5.96
C GLU A 67 2.31 -19.06 6.17
N LYS A 68 3.23 -20.04 6.22
CA LYS A 68 2.91 -21.45 6.45
C LYS A 68 2.75 -21.82 7.93
N SER A 69 2.93 -20.88 8.85
CA SER A 69 2.64 -21.10 10.27
C SER A 69 1.17 -20.69 10.57
N PRO A 70 0.25 -21.63 10.84
CA PRO A 70 -1.18 -21.33 10.88
C PRO A 70 -1.59 -20.67 12.21
N PRO A 71 -2.35 -19.56 12.17
CA PRO A 71 -3.38 -19.31 13.17
C PRO A 71 -4.67 -20.02 12.75
N ALA A 72 -5.30 -20.73 13.69
CA ALA A 72 -6.60 -21.35 13.50
C ALA A 72 -7.69 -20.27 13.35
N GLY A 73 -8.45 -20.30 12.26
CA GLY A 73 -9.61 -19.42 12.05
C GLY A 73 -10.09 -19.41 10.62
N GLU A 74 -11.07 -20.25 10.31
CA GLU A 74 -11.77 -20.32 9.03
C GLU A 74 -12.65 -19.07 8.84
N ALA A 75 -12.35 -18.21 7.86
CA ALA A 75 -13.29 -17.23 7.32
C ALA A 75 -12.97 -16.92 5.84
N ALA A 76 -13.88 -17.36 4.96
CA ALA A 76 -14.05 -17.02 3.55
C ALA A 76 -12.90 -16.27 2.84
N ALA A 77 -11.94 -17.04 2.32
CA ALA A 77 -11.02 -16.58 1.29
C ALA A 77 -11.81 -16.07 0.08
N GLY A 78 -11.88 -14.74 -0.04
CA GLY A 78 -12.26 -14.09 -1.29
C GLY A 78 -11.35 -14.64 -2.39
N THR A 79 -11.97 -15.09 -3.48
CA THR A 79 -11.30 -15.50 -4.74
C THR A 79 -10.03 -14.70 -4.94
N GLY A 80 -8.85 -15.33 -5.11
CA GLY A 80 -7.50 -14.76 -5.11
C GLY A 80 -7.22 -13.59 -6.07
N VAL A 81 -7.98 -12.51 -5.91
CA VAL A 81 -8.03 -11.28 -6.68
C VAL A 81 -7.82 -10.18 -5.66
N PHE A 82 -6.87 -9.31 -5.94
CA PHE A 82 -6.54 -8.20 -5.06
C PHE A 82 -7.80 -7.40 -4.66
N SER A 83 -7.95 -7.16 -3.36
CA SER A 83 -8.98 -6.28 -2.81
C SER A 83 -8.34 -5.20 -1.96
N ALA A 84 -8.68 -3.93 -2.21
CA ALA A 84 -8.27 -2.82 -1.36
C ALA A 84 -8.95 -2.92 0.01
N ARG A 85 -8.19 -2.70 1.08
CA ARG A 85 -8.65 -2.71 2.47
C ARG A 85 -9.37 -1.42 2.78
N VAL A 86 -10.65 -1.53 3.13
CA VAL A 86 -11.55 -0.41 3.41
C VAL A 86 -11.57 -0.04 4.89
N GLY A 87 -10.88 -0.79 5.73
CA GLY A 87 -10.86 -0.60 7.17
C GLY A 87 -11.97 -1.42 7.85
N GLY A 88 -11.56 -2.29 8.76
CA GLY A 88 -12.41 -3.25 9.46
C GLY A 88 -12.15 -4.70 9.09
N GLU A 89 -11.12 -4.97 8.31
CA GLU A 89 -10.63 -6.34 8.07
C GLU A 89 -10.13 -6.95 9.38
N GLU A 90 -10.36 -8.25 9.55
CA GLU A 90 -9.93 -9.01 10.73
C GLU A 90 -8.48 -9.48 10.58
N GLU A 91 -7.98 -9.61 9.35
CA GLU A 91 -6.61 -10.01 9.10
C GLU A 91 -5.62 -8.87 9.41
N PRO A 92 -4.50 -9.18 10.08
CA PRO A 92 -3.42 -8.24 10.28
C PRO A 92 -2.92 -7.65 8.95
N TYR A 93 -2.38 -6.43 9.01
CA TYR A 93 -1.84 -5.78 7.83
C TYR A 93 -0.42 -6.30 7.56
N ASP A 94 -0.27 -7.14 6.55
CA ASP A 94 0.98 -7.80 6.19
C ASP A 94 1.91 -6.89 5.37
N GLY A 95 2.57 -5.97 6.08
CA GLY A 95 3.23 -4.76 5.55
C GLY A 95 3.92 -4.90 4.18
N PRO A 96 5.05 -5.62 4.04
CA PRO A 96 5.84 -5.66 2.80
C PRO A 96 5.14 -6.32 1.62
N ALA A 97 4.53 -7.49 1.82
CA ALA A 97 3.81 -8.20 0.76
C ALA A 97 2.62 -7.36 0.28
N ARG A 98 1.85 -6.82 1.24
CA ARG A 98 0.71 -5.94 0.94
C ARG A 98 1.13 -4.69 0.18
N MET A 99 2.24 -4.05 0.55
CA MET A 99 2.73 -2.86 -0.15
C MET A 99 3.03 -3.14 -1.63
N ARG A 100 3.55 -4.32 -1.98
CA ARG A 100 3.81 -4.71 -3.38
C ARG A 100 2.52 -4.96 -4.15
N GLU A 101 1.56 -5.65 -3.53
CA GLU A 101 0.25 -5.89 -4.12
C GLU A 101 -0.49 -4.57 -4.40
N VAL A 102 -0.55 -3.69 -3.40
CA VAL A 102 -1.16 -2.36 -3.50
C VAL A 102 -0.48 -1.55 -4.59
N HIS A 103 0.86 -1.56 -4.64
CA HIS A 103 1.59 -0.86 -5.70
C HIS A 103 1.20 -1.38 -7.08
N SER A 104 1.15 -2.70 -7.26
CA SER A 104 0.81 -3.35 -8.53
C SER A 104 -0.64 -3.02 -8.96
N ALA A 105 -1.58 -3.08 -8.02
CA ALA A 105 -2.97 -2.69 -8.25
C ALA A 105 -3.11 -1.20 -8.59
N TRP A 106 -2.35 -0.33 -7.92
CA TRP A 106 -2.33 1.10 -8.21
C TRP A 106 -1.78 1.40 -9.60
N GLN A 107 -0.66 0.76 -10.02
CA GLN A 107 -0.14 0.89 -11.38
C GLN A 107 -1.16 0.42 -12.42
N GLY A 108 -1.83 -0.71 -12.18
CA GLY A 108 -2.91 -1.19 -13.04
C GLY A 108 -4.07 -0.20 -13.15
N LEU A 109 -4.41 0.48 -12.06
CA LEU A 109 -5.43 1.52 -12.06
C LEU A 109 -5.01 2.76 -12.85
N LEU A 110 -3.77 3.23 -12.69
CA LEU A 110 -3.25 4.36 -13.48
C LEU A 110 -3.22 4.04 -14.97
N GLU A 111 -2.88 2.81 -15.34
CA GLU A 111 -2.94 2.35 -16.72
C GLU A 111 -4.38 2.32 -17.25
N LEU A 112 -5.33 1.84 -16.44
CA LEU A 112 -6.75 1.92 -16.79
C LEU A 112 -7.21 3.36 -17.01
N ARG A 113 -6.79 4.31 -16.16
CA ARG A 113 -7.06 5.75 -16.36
C ARG A 113 -6.48 6.24 -17.69
N ARG A 114 -5.22 5.92 -17.99
CA ARG A 114 -4.55 6.28 -19.25
C ARG A 114 -5.30 5.76 -20.48
N MET A 115 -5.83 4.55 -20.41
CA MET A 115 -6.54 3.92 -21.54
C MET A 115 -7.98 4.39 -21.72
N THR A 116 -8.66 4.81 -20.64
CA THR A 116 -10.12 5.06 -20.65
C THR A 116 -10.48 6.53 -20.58
N ASN A 117 -9.59 7.40 -20.07
CA ASN A 117 -9.81 8.84 -20.11
C ASN A 117 -9.56 9.36 -21.53
N PRO A 118 -10.44 10.20 -22.11
CA PRO A 118 -10.33 10.62 -23.51
C PRO A 118 -9.01 11.31 -23.90
N ASP A 119 -8.36 11.97 -22.95
CA ASP A 119 -7.07 12.65 -23.11
C ASP A 119 -5.89 11.88 -22.50
N GLY A 120 -6.13 10.66 -22.03
CA GLY A 120 -5.14 9.82 -21.36
C GLY A 120 -4.67 10.32 -20.00
N ALA A 121 -5.37 11.29 -19.39
CA ALA A 121 -4.97 11.85 -18.10
C ALA A 121 -4.99 10.77 -17.00
N VAL A 122 -3.86 10.57 -16.31
CA VAL A 122 -3.74 9.61 -15.20
C VAL A 122 -4.11 10.20 -13.84
N GLU A 123 -4.20 11.53 -13.75
CA GLU A 123 -4.52 12.25 -12.51
C GLU A 123 -6.03 12.23 -12.18
N ARG A 124 -6.88 11.80 -13.12
CA ARG A 124 -8.33 11.86 -12.98
C ARG A 124 -8.94 10.47 -12.86
N PRO A 125 -9.82 10.24 -11.86
CA PRO A 125 -10.50 8.97 -11.73
C PRO A 125 -11.36 8.63 -12.95
N CYS A 126 -11.21 7.41 -13.45
CA CYS A 126 -11.90 6.93 -14.64
C CYS A 126 -13.29 6.35 -14.32
N GLY A 127 -14.00 5.87 -15.35
CA GLY A 127 -15.36 5.32 -15.21
C GLY A 127 -15.45 4.13 -14.23
N TRP A 128 -14.43 3.27 -14.21
CA TRP A 128 -14.40 2.13 -13.29
C TRP A 128 -14.37 2.59 -11.82
N GLU A 129 -13.58 3.61 -11.49
CA GLU A 129 -13.49 4.15 -10.13
C GLU A 129 -14.82 4.78 -9.68
N ARG A 130 -15.52 5.45 -10.59
CA ARG A 130 -16.85 6.03 -10.32
C ARG A 130 -17.90 4.98 -10.03
N ALA A 131 -17.77 3.79 -10.62
CA ALA A 131 -18.64 2.65 -10.33
C ALA A 131 -18.25 1.90 -9.04
N HIS A 132 -17.03 2.09 -8.53
CA HIS A 132 -16.47 1.34 -7.39
C HIS A 132 -15.86 2.25 -6.32
N LEU A 133 -16.57 3.32 -5.96
CA LEU A 133 -16.02 4.44 -5.17
C LEU A 133 -15.31 4.01 -3.89
N VAL A 134 -15.91 3.12 -3.10
CA VAL A 134 -15.34 2.67 -1.81
C VAL A 134 -14.00 1.98 -2.03
N ARG A 135 -13.92 1.06 -3.01
CA ARG A 135 -12.69 0.32 -3.32
C ARG A 135 -11.64 1.24 -3.94
N ALA A 136 -12.04 2.15 -4.82
CA ALA A 136 -11.14 3.09 -5.47
C ALA A 136 -10.52 4.08 -4.46
N ALA A 137 -11.33 4.64 -3.56
CA ALA A 137 -10.83 5.52 -2.51
C ALA A 137 -9.91 4.79 -1.52
N ALA A 138 -10.27 3.56 -1.12
CA ALA A 138 -9.41 2.72 -0.28
C ALA A 138 -8.06 2.42 -0.94
N LEU A 139 -8.05 2.05 -2.22
CA LEU A 139 -6.82 1.79 -2.97
C LEU A 139 -5.92 3.04 -3.06
N ALA A 140 -6.51 4.22 -3.31
CA ALA A 140 -5.77 5.48 -3.32
C ALA A 140 -5.13 5.80 -1.95
N LEU A 141 -5.85 5.52 -0.85
CA LEU A 141 -5.34 5.70 0.51
C LEU A 141 -4.20 4.73 0.82
N GLU A 142 -4.35 3.43 0.52
CA GLU A 142 -3.25 2.46 0.73
C GLU A 142 -2.03 2.78 -0.13
N ALA A 143 -2.22 3.13 -1.40
CA ALA A 143 -1.12 3.47 -2.31
C ALA A 143 -0.37 4.73 -1.85
N ALA A 144 -1.04 5.63 -1.12
CA ALA A 144 -0.44 6.79 -0.47
C ALA A 144 0.16 6.48 0.93
N GLY A 145 0.22 5.21 1.31
CA GLY A 145 0.77 4.75 2.60
C GLY A 145 -0.12 5.04 3.81
N GLN A 146 -1.39 5.38 3.61
CA GLN A 146 -2.34 5.47 4.72
C GLN A 146 -2.68 4.06 5.18
N ARG A 147 -2.72 3.83 6.50
CA ARG A 147 -3.01 2.51 7.07
C ARG A 147 -4.52 2.34 7.26
N PRO A 148 -5.13 1.24 6.79
CA PRO A 148 -6.52 0.91 7.09
C PRO A 148 -6.68 0.60 8.58
N ALA A 149 -7.86 0.90 9.13
CA ALA A 149 -8.23 0.45 10.48
C ALA A 149 -8.32 -1.08 10.51
N GLY A 150 -7.74 -1.71 11.52
CA GLY A 150 -7.73 -3.17 11.70
C GLY A 150 -7.62 -3.55 13.18
N PRO A 151 -7.45 -4.84 13.50
CA PRO A 151 -7.36 -5.32 14.89
C PRO A 151 -6.21 -4.67 15.69
N ASP A 152 -5.08 -4.45 15.02
CA ASP A 152 -3.85 -3.95 15.66
C ASP A 152 -3.57 -2.46 15.37
N ALA A 153 -4.50 -1.76 14.72
CA ALA A 153 -4.25 -0.40 14.26
C ALA A 153 -5.50 0.44 14.13
N ASP A 154 -5.44 1.61 14.77
CA ASP A 154 -6.32 2.71 14.45
C ASP A 154 -5.89 3.32 13.10
N GLY A 155 -6.82 3.37 12.15
CA GLY A 155 -6.53 3.77 10.77
C GLY A 155 -7.75 4.32 10.06
N TYR A 156 -7.66 4.50 8.75
CA TYR A 156 -8.80 4.99 8.00
C TYR A 156 -9.89 3.92 7.87
N ARG A 157 -11.14 4.36 7.72
CA ARG A 157 -12.26 3.50 7.36
C ARG A 157 -13.09 4.16 6.27
N VAL A 158 -13.16 3.53 5.10
CA VAL A 158 -13.96 3.99 3.96
C VAL A 158 -15.32 3.30 4.00
N ARG A 159 -16.39 4.09 3.87
CA ARG A 159 -17.78 3.64 3.87
C ARG A 159 -18.55 4.28 2.72
N ALA A 160 -19.53 3.55 2.21
CA ALA A 160 -20.54 4.14 1.36
C ALA A 160 -21.33 5.19 2.15
N THR A 161 -21.84 6.20 1.45
CA THR A 161 -22.71 7.24 2.00
C THR A 161 -23.99 7.30 1.17
N PRO A 162 -25.13 7.74 1.74
CA PRO A 162 -26.34 8.02 0.97
C PRO A 162 -26.14 9.10 -0.10
N GLN A 163 -25.11 9.94 0.02
CA GLN A 163 -24.81 10.96 -0.98
C GLN A 163 -24.28 10.30 -2.26
N PRO A 164 -24.89 10.56 -3.43
CA PRO A 164 -24.44 9.96 -4.68
C PRO A 164 -23.02 10.41 -5.03
N GLU A 165 -22.28 9.53 -5.69
CA GLU A 165 -20.91 9.77 -6.17
C GLU A 165 -19.89 10.15 -5.07
N ALA A 166 -20.20 9.85 -3.80
CA ALA A 166 -19.33 10.14 -2.68
C ALA A 166 -19.08 8.91 -1.79
N VAL A 167 -18.01 8.98 -0.99
CA VAL A 167 -17.68 8.05 0.09
C VAL A 167 -17.40 8.83 1.36
N ALA A 168 -17.68 8.22 2.50
CA ALA A 168 -17.29 8.72 3.81
C ALA A 168 -15.97 8.05 4.23
N VAL A 169 -14.98 8.84 4.63
CA VAL A 169 -13.70 8.36 5.17
C VAL A 169 -13.55 8.83 6.60
N TYR A 170 -13.52 7.87 7.52
CA TYR A 170 -13.26 8.10 8.93
C TYR A 170 -11.78 7.86 9.23
N GLY A 171 -11.29 8.44 10.32
CA GLY A 171 -9.94 8.25 10.82
C GLY A 171 -9.90 8.52 12.33
N PRO A 172 -8.83 8.11 13.02
CA PRO A 172 -8.76 8.18 14.48
C PRO A 172 -8.68 9.61 15.02
N ASP A 173 -8.07 10.53 14.27
CA ASP A 173 -7.92 11.91 14.67
C ASP A 173 -7.89 12.87 13.47
N GLY A 174 -7.85 14.16 13.75
CA GLY A 174 -7.82 15.20 12.72
C GLY A 174 -6.54 15.22 11.88
N ALA A 175 -5.41 14.72 12.39
CA ALA A 175 -4.18 14.65 11.61
C ALA A 175 -4.25 13.52 10.58
N ALA A 176 -4.76 12.35 10.98
CA ALA A 176 -5.04 11.23 10.09
C ALA A 176 -6.06 11.60 9.01
N LEU A 177 -7.13 12.32 9.36
CA LEU A 177 -8.10 12.83 8.38
C LEU A 177 -7.45 13.80 7.38
N ARG A 178 -6.60 14.73 7.83
CA ARG A 178 -5.88 15.62 6.91
C ARG A 178 -4.91 14.87 5.98
N ALA A 179 -4.23 13.84 6.48
CA ALA A 179 -3.36 13.00 5.66
C ALA A 179 -4.16 12.22 4.60
N CYS A 180 -5.33 11.66 4.98
CA CYS A 180 -6.24 11.01 4.05
C CYS A 180 -6.78 11.98 3.00
N ALA A 181 -7.18 13.20 3.39
CA ALA A 181 -7.64 14.22 2.45
C ALA A 181 -6.56 14.57 1.42
N ALA A 182 -5.32 14.81 1.88
CA ALA A 182 -4.20 15.10 0.99
C ALA A 182 -3.85 13.93 0.06
N ALA A 183 -3.98 12.68 0.53
CA ALA A 183 -3.79 11.49 -0.29
C ALA A 183 -4.85 11.38 -1.40
N LEU A 184 -6.12 11.58 -1.04
CA LEU A 184 -7.25 11.58 -1.96
C LEU A 184 -7.13 12.72 -3.00
N ASP A 185 -6.75 13.92 -2.56
CA ASP A 185 -6.53 15.06 -3.45
C ASP A 185 -5.46 14.78 -4.51
N ARG A 186 -4.32 14.20 -4.11
CA ARG A 186 -3.27 13.78 -5.05
C ARG A 186 -3.73 12.67 -6.00
N ALA A 187 -4.70 11.85 -5.59
CA ALA A 187 -5.26 10.78 -6.41
C ALA A 187 -6.38 11.26 -7.35
N GLY A 188 -6.69 12.56 -7.38
CA GLY A 188 -7.73 13.14 -8.23
C GLY A 188 -9.12 13.16 -7.62
N TRP A 189 -9.22 13.03 -6.30
CA TRP A 189 -10.47 13.18 -5.55
C TRP A 189 -10.57 14.58 -4.96
N GLN A 190 -11.76 15.00 -4.58
CA GLN A 190 -11.98 16.18 -3.74
C GLN A 190 -12.52 15.70 -2.41
N ALA A 191 -11.94 16.15 -1.30
CA ALA A 191 -12.36 15.76 0.04
C ALA A 191 -12.70 17.00 0.88
N GLY A 192 -13.89 17.00 1.49
CA GLY A 192 -14.30 18.00 2.47
C GLY A 192 -14.47 17.37 3.84
N GLU A 193 -14.10 18.08 4.91
CA GLU A 193 -14.30 17.60 6.27
C GLU A 193 -15.71 17.93 6.77
N TYR A 194 -16.36 16.96 7.38
CA TYR A 194 -17.71 17.06 7.94
C TYR A 194 -17.71 16.53 9.38
N THR A 195 -18.66 17.02 10.16
CA THR A 195 -18.91 16.54 11.53
C THR A 195 -20.32 15.98 11.57
N GLU A 196 -20.45 14.71 11.94
CA GLU A 196 -21.75 14.07 12.09
C GLU A 196 -22.54 14.75 13.22
N PRO A 197 -23.79 15.21 12.99
CA PRO A 197 -24.51 16.00 13.98
C PRO A 197 -24.76 15.29 15.31
N ARG A 198 -25.02 13.97 15.27
CA ARG A 198 -25.42 13.19 16.46
C ARG A 198 -24.24 12.70 17.27
N THR A 199 -23.26 12.09 16.61
CA THR A 199 -22.09 11.48 17.27
C THR A 199 -20.94 12.46 17.44
N ARG A 200 -20.98 13.59 16.73
CA ARG A 200 -19.87 14.55 16.59
C ARG A 200 -18.60 13.93 16.00
N ALA A 201 -18.72 12.74 15.40
CA ALA A 201 -17.62 12.10 14.68
C ALA A 201 -17.23 12.93 13.47
N ARG A 202 -15.93 13.20 13.33
CA ARG A 202 -15.38 13.89 12.15
C ARG A 202 -15.08 12.86 11.07
N TYR A 203 -15.39 13.20 9.83
CA TYR A 203 -15.12 12.37 8.67
C TYR A 203 -14.88 13.22 7.43
N LEU A 204 -14.24 12.66 6.41
CA LEU A 204 -14.18 13.26 5.09
C LEU A 204 -15.32 12.74 4.25
N LEU A 205 -15.98 13.64 3.52
CA LEU A 205 -16.79 13.28 2.39
C LEU A 205 -15.93 13.49 1.13
N ALA A 206 -15.66 12.41 0.41
CA ALA A 206 -14.79 12.43 -0.76
C ALA A 206 -15.54 12.00 -2.03
N SER A 207 -15.31 12.71 -3.13
CA SER A 207 -15.84 12.37 -4.45
C SER A 207 -14.77 12.49 -5.54
N PRO A 208 -14.87 11.71 -6.64
CA PRO A 208 -13.94 11.83 -7.75
C PRO A 208 -14.10 13.17 -8.48
N ARG A 209 -13.01 13.91 -8.74
CA ARG A 209 -13.07 15.18 -9.49
C ARG A 209 -13.60 14.94 -10.89
N ARG A 210 -14.37 15.88 -11.42
CA ARG A 210 -14.98 15.78 -12.76
C ARG A 210 -14.14 16.44 -13.87
N VAL A 211 -13.16 17.26 -13.52
CA VAL A 211 -12.38 18.11 -14.44
C VAL A 211 -10.89 17.92 -14.23
#